data_AF-A0A849KML1-F1
#
_entry.id   AF-A0A849KML1-F1
#
_cell.length_a   1.000
_cell.length_b   1.000
_cell.length_c   1.000
_cell.angle_alpha   90.00
_cell.angle_beta   90.00
_cell.angle_gamma   90.00
#
_symmetry.space_group_name_H-M   'P 1'
#
loop_
_entity.id
_entity.type
_entity.pdbx_description
1 polymer ?
#
loop_
_entity_poly.entity_id
_entity_poly.type
_entity_poly.pdbx_seq_one_letter_code
_entity_poly.pdbx_strand_id
1 'polypeptide(L)'
;MRFFKGTLRNSIYGLLGNPVTPSDSVLETGTEDIREAMLALLGQAGAKQFANVTRRVRYANDIQALWYLRGDVLAALAATHGEMAARQKIQQITRMFDGLLPGSLTSRPSPLMG
;
A
#
# COMPACT_ATOMS: atom_id res chain seq x y z
N MET A 1 -13.40 -17.84 -20.76
CA MET A 1 -14.14 -17.44 -19.53
C MET A 1 -13.70 -16.03 -19.17
N ARG A 2 -14.59 -15.04 -19.32
CA ARG A 2 -14.30 -13.62 -19.10
C ARG A 2 -14.92 -13.24 -17.75
N PHE A 3 -14.08 -13.02 -16.74
CA PHE A 3 -14.54 -12.60 -15.42
C PHE A 3 -14.72 -11.08 -15.41
N PHE A 4 -15.96 -10.65 -15.67
CA PHE A 4 -16.44 -9.34 -15.28
C PHE A 4 -16.84 -9.37 -13.81
N LYS A 5 -16.23 -8.53 -12.97
CA LYS A 5 -16.84 -7.91 -11.77
C LYS A 5 -15.82 -7.04 -11.05
N GLY A 6 -16.10 -5.74 -10.94
CA GLY A 6 -15.30 -4.85 -10.09
C GLY A 6 -15.66 -3.37 -10.12
N THR A 7 -16.25 -2.82 -11.17
CA THR A 7 -16.53 -1.38 -11.22
C THR A 7 -17.98 -1.14 -10.82
N LEU A 8 -18.26 -0.58 -9.63
CA LEU A 8 -19.50 0.16 -9.31
C LEU A 8 -19.58 0.72 -7.87
N ARG A 9 -18.57 0.58 -7.00
CA ARG A 9 -18.70 0.96 -5.57
C ARG A 9 -18.00 2.24 -5.10
N ASN A 10 -17.52 3.14 -5.98
CA ASN A 10 -16.83 4.36 -5.53
C ASN A 10 -17.49 5.71 -5.87
N SER A 11 -18.64 5.73 -6.55
CA SER A 11 -19.18 6.97 -7.14
C SER A 11 -20.23 7.69 -6.27
N ILE A 12 -19.93 7.97 -4.99
CA ILE A 12 -20.76 8.87 -4.16
C ILE A 12 -19.99 10.03 -3.50
N TYR A 13 -18.68 10.14 -3.71
CA TYR A 13 -17.83 11.10 -2.97
C TYR A 13 -17.58 12.44 -3.70
N GLY A 14 -18.12 12.63 -4.91
CA GLY A 14 -17.85 13.81 -5.75
C GLY A 14 -18.68 15.07 -5.46
N LEU A 15 -19.55 15.10 -4.44
CA LEU A 15 -20.55 16.17 -4.32
C LEU A 15 -20.15 17.36 -3.40
N LEU A 16 -18.99 17.38 -2.75
CA LEU A 16 -18.67 18.39 -1.71
C LEU A 16 -17.24 18.96 -1.76
N GLY A 17 -16.79 19.41 -2.93
CA GLY A 17 -15.49 20.10 -3.09
C GLY A 17 -14.35 19.12 -3.28
N ASN A 18 -13.88 19.01 -4.52
CA ASN A 18 -13.28 17.81 -5.10
C ASN A 18 -11.77 17.65 -4.79
N PRO A 19 -11.34 16.80 -3.84
CA PRO A 19 -9.98 16.26 -3.92
C PRO A 19 -9.89 15.40 -5.19
N VAL A 20 -8.84 15.60 -5.99
CA VAL A 20 -8.61 14.84 -7.22
C VAL A 20 -8.51 13.36 -6.88
N THR A 21 -9.55 12.59 -7.17
CA THR A 21 -9.54 11.13 -7.03
C THR A 21 -8.66 10.53 -8.13
N PRO A 22 -7.70 9.66 -7.81
CA PRO A 22 -6.91 8.97 -8.82
C PRO A 22 -7.81 8.16 -9.76
N SER A 23 -7.49 8.16 -11.05
CA SER A 23 -8.12 7.25 -12.01
C SER A 23 -7.74 5.79 -11.72
N ASP A 24 -8.59 4.84 -12.11
CA ASP A 24 -8.36 3.41 -11.94
C ASP A 24 -6.99 2.94 -12.49
N SER A 25 -6.55 3.45 -13.64
CA SER A 25 -5.24 3.12 -14.23
C SER A 25 -4.06 3.60 -13.38
N VAL A 26 -4.21 4.74 -12.69
CA VAL A 26 -3.19 5.27 -11.78
C VAL A 26 -3.13 4.41 -10.52
N LEU A 27 -4.30 3.97 -10.01
CA LEU A 27 -4.36 3.05 -8.88
C LEU A 27 -3.74 1.69 -9.22
N GLU A 28 -4.01 1.14 -10.41
CA GLU A 28 -3.43 -0.12 -10.87
C GLU A 28 -1.91 -0.02 -10.96
N THR A 29 -1.39 1.02 -11.63
CA THR A 29 0.05 1.26 -11.78
C THR A 29 0.72 1.42 -10.41
N GLY A 30 0.17 2.29 -9.55
CA GLY A 30 0.72 2.51 -8.21
C GLY A 30 0.64 1.27 -7.31
N THR A 31 -0.39 0.43 -7.48
CA THR A 31 -0.48 -0.85 -6.78
C THR A 31 0.65 -1.79 -7.20
N GLU A 32 0.96 -1.88 -8.49
CA GLU A 32 2.08 -2.70 -8.99
C GLU A 32 3.44 -2.16 -8.51
N ASP A 33 3.69 -0.86 -8.66
CA ASP A 33 4.95 -0.24 -8.25
C ASP A 33 5.26 -0.49 -6.76
N ILE A 34 4.25 -0.35 -5.90
CA ILE A 34 4.40 -0.60 -4.46
C ILE A 34 4.56 -2.09 -4.18
N ARG A 35 3.84 -2.97 -4.89
CA ARG A 35 3.97 -4.41 -4.74
C ARG A 35 5.40 -4.85 -5.05
N GLU A 36 5.94 -4.39 -6.16
CA GLU A 36 7.31 -4.69 -6.57
C GLU A 36 8.32 -4.16 -5.56
N ALA A 37 8.15 -2.92 -5.09
CA ALA A 37 9.03 -2.33 -4.08
C ALA A 37 9.02 -3.13 -2.75
N MET A 38 7.84 -3.56 -2.28
CA MET A 38 7.73 -4.40 -1.09
C MET A 38 8.41 -5.77 -1.28
N LEU A 39 8.21 -6.41 -2.43
CA LEU A 39 8.84 -7.69 -2.76
C LEU A 39 10.37 -7.56 -2.87
N ALA A 40 10.85 -6.45 -3.46
CA ALA A 40 12.28 -6.15 -3.56
C ALA A 40 12.91 -5.96 -2.18
N LEU A 41 12.22 -5.28 -1.25
CA LEU A 41 12.70 -5.12 0.13
C LEU A 41 12.80 -6.45 0.89
N LEU A 42 11.84 -7.35 0.69
CA LEU A 42 11.90 -8.70 1.27
C LEU A 42 13.05 -9.52 0.67
N GLY A 43 13.30 -9.36 -0.64
CA GLY A 43 14.37 -10.04 -1.36
C GLY A 43 14.24 -11.57 -1.31
N GLN A 44 15.27 -12.27 -1.79
CA GLN A 44 15.24 -13.75 -1.86
C GLN A 44 15.28 -14.41 -0.47
N ALA A 45 16.04 -13.84 0.47
CA ALA A 45 16.10 -14.35 1.83
C ALA A 45 14.75 -14.20 2.56
N GLY A 46 14.14 -13.01 2.47
CA GLY A 46 12.82 -12.77 3.06
C GLY A 46 11.72 -13.58 2.38
N ALA A 47 11.82 -13.82 1.06
CA ALA A 47 10.89 -14.69 0.34
C ALA A 47 10.89 -16.14 0.87
N LYS A 48 12.06 -16.65 1.28
CA LYS A 48 12.18 -17.99 1.88
C LYS A 48 11.72 -18.02 3.34
N GLN A 49 12.19 -17.07 4.15
CA GLN A 49 11.93 -17.04 5.59
C GLN A 49 10.49 -16.59 5.94
N PHE A 50 9.93 -15.68 5.15
CA PHE A 50 8.60 -15.10 5.33
C PHE A 50 7.72 -15.36 4.10
N ALA A 51 7.64 -16.63 3.68
CA ALA A 51 6.91 -17.04 2.48
C ALA A 51 5.43 -16.64 2.50
N ASN A 52 4.78 -16.66 3.68
CA ASN A 52 3.39 -16.21 3.81
C ASN A 52 3.23 -14.71 3.53
N VAL A 53 4.05 -13.86 4.17
CA VAL A 53 4.04 -12.40 3.95
C VAL A 53 4.32 -12.09 2.48
N THR A 54 5.34 -12.73 1.91
CA THR A 54 5.73 -12.56 0.50
C THR A 54 4.59 -12.93 -0.46
N ARG A 55 3.90 -14.04 -0.20
CA ARG A 55 2.74 -14.46 -1.00
C ARG A 55 1.59 -13.46 -0.88
N ARG A 56 1.28 -12.98 0.33
CA ARG A 56 0.21 -12.00 0.55
C ARG A 56 0.48 -10.67 -0.16
N VAL A 57 1.73 -10.19 -0.15
CA VAL A 57 2.15 -9.01 -0.94
C VAL A 57 1.97 -9.29 -2.44
N ARG A 58 2.49 -10.42 -2.93
CA ARG A 58 2.43 -10.79 -4.36
C ARG A 58 1.00 -10.83 -4.91
N TYR A 59 0.04 -11.28 -4.11
CA TYR A 59 -1.36 -11.45 -4.54
C TYR A 59 -2.31 -10.43 -3.91
N ALA A 60 -1.80 -9.32 -3.37
CA ALA A 60 -2.64 -8.22 -2.93
C ALA A 60 -3.40 -7.63 -4.12
N ASN A 61 -4.73 -7.57 -4.00
CA ASN A 61 -5.63 -7.19 -5.10
C ASN A 61 -5.77 -5.68 -5.32
N ASP A 62 -5.42 -4.88 -4.32
CA ASP A 62 -5.58 -3.43 -4.36
C ASP A 62 -4.59 -2.71 -3.44
N ILE A 63 -4.56 -1.39 -3.60
CA ILE A 63 -3.71 -0.48 -2.83
C ILE A 63 -3.95 -0.56 -1.31
N GLN A 64 -5.19 -0.80 -0.85
CA GLN A 64 -5.47 -0.87 0.58
C GLN A 64 -4.96 -2.15 1.20
N ALA A 65 -5.06 -3.27 0.49
CA ALA A 65 -4.48 -4.54 0.91
C ALA A 65 -2.96 -4.40 1.11
N LEU A 66 -2.25 -3.72 0.20
CA LEU A 66 -0.84 -3.40 0.37
C LEU A 66 -0.60 -2.47 1.56
N TRP A 67 -1.43 -1.44 1.75
CA TRP A 67 -1.32 -0.54 2.89
C TRP A 67 -1.38 -1.28 4.24
N TYR A 68 -2.28 -2.25 4.38
CA TYR A 68 -2.35 -3.05 5.61
C TYR A 68 -1.18 -4.03 5.74
N LEU A 69 -0.69 -4.57 4.63
CA LEU A 69 0.48 -5.47 4.62
C LEU A 69 1.79 -4.78 5.00
N ARG A 70 1.87 -3.44 4.95
CA ARG A 70 3.09 -2.70 5.36
C ARG A 70 3.57 -3.07 6.77
N GLY A 71 2.66 -3.38 7.69
CA GLY A 71 3.01 -3.80 9.06
C GLY A 71 3.64 -5.19 9.12
N ASP A 72 3.10 -6.13 8.32
CA ASP A 72 3.67 -7.48 8.20
C ASP A 72 5.06 -7.43 7.53
N VAL A 73 5.23 -6.59 6.51
CA VAL A 73 6.53 -6.36 5.86
C VAL A 73 7.52 -5.71 6.82
N LEU A 74 7.09 -4.73 7.63
CA LEU A 74 7.92 -4.14 8.67
C LEU A 74 8.45 -5.20 9.64
N ALA A 75 7.58 -6.08 10.15
CA ALA A 75 7.96 -7.13 11.08
C ALA A 75 8.98 -8.11 10.46
N ALA A 76 8.78 -8.50 9.20
CA ALA A 76 9.73 -9.34 8.47
C ALA A 76 11.11 -8.65 8.30
N LEU A 77 11.11 -7.35 7.96
CA LEU A 77 12.33 -6.57 7.84
C LEU A 77 13.03 -6.38 9.19
N ALA A 78 12.29 -6.15 10.27
CA ALA A 78 12.83 -5.98 11.62
C ALA A 78 13.49 -7.27 12.11
N ALA A 79 12.86 -8.43 11.86
CA ALA A 79 13.43 -9.73 12.19
C ALA A 79 14.74 -10.04 11.43
N THR A 80 14.95 -9.43 10.26
CA THR A 80 16.13 -9.70 9.41
C THR A 80 17.23 -8.65 9.55
N HIS A 81 16.86 -7.38 9.78
CA HIS A 81 17.77 -6.23 9.72
C HIS A 81 17.76 -5.35 10.98
N GLY A 82 16.92 -5.67 11.97
CA GLY A 82 16.67 -4.84 13.14
C GLY A 82 15.64 -3.74 12.89
N GLU A 83 15.00 -3.30 13.99
CA GLU A 83 13.86 -2.38 13.97
C GLU A 83 14.17 -1.03 13.30
N MET A 84 15.34 -0.43 13.58
CA MET A 84 15.67 0.90 13.04
C MET A 84 15.79 0.89 11.51
N ALA A 85 16.54 -0.07 10.96
CA ALA A 85 16.70 -0.21 9.51
C ALA A 85 15.37 -0.55 8.83
N ALA A 86 14.55 -1.39 9.47
CA ALA A 86 13.23 -1.76 8.98
C ALA A 86 12.29 -0.55 8.88
N ARG A 87 12.27 0.32 9.91
CA ARG A 87 11.46 1.54 9.90
C ARG A 87 11.86 2.51 8.80
N GLN A 88 13.16 2.70 8.56
CA GLN A 88 13.64 3.56 7.46
C GLN A 88 13.17 3.04 6.10
N LYS A 89 13.30 1.73 5.85
CA LYS A 89 12.85 1.09 4.61
C LYS A 89 11.32 1.21 4.42
N ILE A 90 10.55 0.92 5.46
CA ILE A 90 9.09 1.03 5.40
C ILE A 90 8.60 2.47 5.28
N GLN A 91 9.33 3.44 5.81
CA GLN A 91 8.97 4.84 5.61
C GLN A 91 9.05 5.23 4.12
N GLN A 92 10.01 4.70 3.37
CA GLN A 92 10.10 4.93 1.92
C GLN A 92 8.88 4.33 1.19
N ILE A 93 8.51 3.10 1.54
CA ILE A 93 7.30 2.45 1.00
C ILE A 93 6.04 3.23 1.37
N THR A 94 5.95 3.72 2.62
CA THR A 94 4.77 4.46 3.11
C THR A 94 4.51 5.72 2.28
N ARG A 95 5.55 6.44 1.85
CA ARG A 95 5.41 7.64 1.00
C ARG A 95 4.89 7.32 -0.40
N MET A 96 5.08 6.10 -0.90
CA MET A 96 4.57 5.72 -2.22
C MET A 96 3.03 5.66 -2.25
N PHE A 97 2.37 5.54 -1.08
CA PHE A 97 0.92 5.55 -0.96
C PHE A 97 0.30 6.95 -1.02
N ASP A 98 1.11 8.01 -1.00
CA ASP A 98 0.62 9.38 -0.98
C ASP A 98 -0.22 9.67 -2.24
N GLY A 99 -1.45 10.13 -2.03
CA GLY A 99 -2.41 10.38 -3.10
C GLY A 99 -3.09 9.14 -3.69
N LEU A 100 -2.69 7.91 -3.32
CA LEU A 100 -3.30 6.66 -3.81
C LEU A 100 -4.34 6.08 -2.84
N LEU A 101 -4.34 6.53 -1.59
CA LEU A 101 -5.28 6.08 -0.56
C LEU A 101 -6.51 7.01 -0.48
N PRO A 102 -7.69 6.46 -0.14
CA PRO A 102 -8.83 7.31 0.18
C PRO A 102 -8.53 8.12 1.45
N GLY A 103 -9.11 9.33 1.52
CA GLY A 103 -8.86 10.28 2.61
C GLY A 103 -9.20 9.78 4.02
N SER A 104 -9.95 8.67 4.15
CA SER A 104 -10.22 8.01 5.44
C SER A 104 -9.02 7.26 6.02
N LEU A 105 -8.04 6.89 5.19
CA LEU A 105 -6.82 6.20 5.62
C LEU A 105 -5.62 7.14 5.79
N THR A 106 -5.72 8.37 5.29
CA THR A 106 -4.71 9.40 5.49
C THR A 106 -4.95 10.11 6.82
N SER A 107 -3.88 10.46 7.53
CA SER A 107 -4.00 11.27 8.76
C SER A 107 -4.64 12.61 8.41
N ARG A 108 -5.71 13.00 9.11
CA ARG A 108 -6.30 14.33 8.93
C ARG A 108 -5.34 15.38 9.49
N PRO A 109 -5.08 16.48 8.76
CA PRO A 109 -4.33 17.59 9.33
C PRO A 109 -5.03 18.08 10.60
N SER A 110 -4.24 18.29 11.66
CA SER A 110 -4.77 18.69 12.96
C SER A 110 -5.27 20.13 12.87
N PRO A 111 -6.50 20.46 13.31
CA PRO A 111 -7.05 21.82 13.25
C PRO A 111 -6.36 22.79 14.22
N LEU A 112 -5.37 22.34 15.00
CA LEU A 112 -4.62 23.15 15.97
C LEU A 112 -3.42 23.90 15.36
N MET A 113 -3.24 23.82 14.04
CA MET A 113 -2.24 24.60 13.28
C MET A 113 -2.97 25.57 12.35
N GLY A 114 -3.59 26.59 12.94
CA GLY A 114 -4.27 27.70 12.26
C GLY A 114 -4.09 28.99 13.05
#